data_AF-A0A2N3YGI6-F1
#
_entry.id   AF-A0A2N3YGI6-F1
#
_cell.length_a   1.000
_cell.length_b   1.000
_cell.length_c   1.000
_cell.angle_alpha   90.00
_cell.angle_beta   90.00
_cell.angle_gamma   90.00
#
_symmetry.space_group_name_H-M   'P 1'
#
loop_
_entity.id
_entity.type
_entity.pdbx_description
1 polymer ?
#
loop_
_entity_poly.entity_id
_entity_poly.type
_entity_poly.pdbx_seq_one_letter_code
_entity_poly.pdbx_strand_id
1 'polypeptide(L)'
;MVWGLRVMLVVVGLGVLGIVLLVLGLIVRPVVTEAMRANAAGNWWLPFLPQESGRYGPLAQNHWWSAMRARTPGSAAGLAVRWGFWSLMSVLLVVAMGSIVVNLVRLLAKGWTGLG
;
A
#
# COMPACT_ATOMS: atom_id res chain seq x y z
N MET A 1 35.47 -14.11 3.88
CA MET A 1 34.44 -13.74 2.89
C MET A 1 33.01 -14.04 3.34
N VAL A 2 32.72 -15.22 3.91
CA VAL A 2 31.34 -15.65 4.30
C VAL A 2 30.61 -14.67 5.23
N TRP A 3 31.27 -14.16 6.28
CA TRP A 3 30.65 -13.20 7.20
C TRP A 3 30.32 -11.84 6.55
N GLY A 4 31.15 -11.36 5.63
CA GLY A 4 30.87 -10.13 4.88
C GLY A 4 29.61 -10.25 4.02
N LEU A 5 29.44 -11.40 3.36
CA LEU A 5 28.22 -11.70 2.59
C LEU A 5 26.98 -11.77 3.50
N ARG A 6 27.09 -12.40 4.68
CA ARG A 6 25.98 -12.49 5.65
C ARG A 6 25.54 -11.11 6.15
N VAL A 7 26.49 -10.25 6.52
CA VAL A 7 26.18 -8.87 6.94
C VAL A 7 25.51 -8.10 5.80
N MET A 8 26.04 -8.20 4.58
CA MET A 8 25.42 -7.56 3.42
C MET A 8 23.98 -8.04 3.18
N LEU A 9 23.74 -9.35 3.26
CA LEU A 9 22.40 -9.93 3.10
C LEU A 9 21.41 -9.43 4.16
N VAL A 10 21.86 -9.30 5.42
CA VAL A 10 21.04 -8.74 6.50
C VAL A 10 20.71 -7.27 6.23
N VAL A 11 21.70 -6.45 5.89
CA VAL A 11 21.49 -5.02 5.61
C VAL A 11 20.52 -4.82 4.44
N VAL A 12 20.74 -5.54 3.34
CA VAL A 12 19.84 -5.49 2.18
C VAL A 12 18.45 -5.99 2.55
N GLY A 13 18.34 -7.07 3.32
CA GLY A 13 17.06 -7.61 3.76
C GLY A 13 16.27 -6.63 4.63
N LEU A 14 16.93 -5.94 5.57
CA LEU A 14 16.32 -4.88 6.36
C LEU A 14 15.86 -3.71 5.49
N GLY A 15 16.66 -3.31 4.50
CA GLY A 15 16.28 -2.27 3.54
C GLY A 15 15.02 -2.66 2.73
N VAL A 16 14.98 -3.88 2.20
CA VAL A 16 13.81 -4.42 1.48
C VAL A 16 12.58 -4.47 2.39
N LEU A 17 12.72 -4.95 3.63
CA LEU A 17 11.63 -4.99 4.59
C LEU A 17 11.13 -3.58 4.93
N GLY A 18 12.03 -2.61 5.08
CA GLY A 18 11.69 -1.20 5.27
C GLY A 18 10.84 -0.66 4.12
N ILE A 19 11.21 -0.96 2.87
CA ILE A 19 10.43 -0.56 1.68
C ILE A 19 9.05 -1.23 1.69
N VAL A 20 8.97 -2.53 1.99
CA VAL A 20 7.70 -3.26 2.10
C VAL A 20 6.76 -2.56 3.10
N LEU A 21 7.25 -2.31 4.31
CA LEU A 21 6.47 -1.67 5.36
C LEU A 21 6.06 -0.25 4.97
N LEU A 22 6.94 0.50 4.33
CA LEU A 22 6.66 1.85 3.86
C LEU A 22 5.53 1.86 2.82
N VAL A 23 5.58 0.98 1.82
CA VAL A 23 4.54 0.90 0.78
C VAL A 23 3.20 0.48 1.37
N LEU A 24 3.18 -0.53 2.25
CA LEU A 24 1.96 -0.94 2.94
C LEU A 24 1.39 0.18 3.82
N GLY A 25 2.26 0.93 4.50
CA GLY A 25 1.87 2.06 5.35
C GLY A 25 1.37 3.27 4.58
N LEU A 26 1.94 3.56 3.40
CA LEU A 26 1.60 4.74 2.60
C LEU A 26 0.43 4.51 1.63
N ILE A 27 0.20 3.27 1.18
CA ILE A 27 -0.80 2.95 0.17
C ILE A 27 -1.96 2.13 0.76
N VAL A 28 -1.67 0.97 1.35
CA VAL A 28 -2.71 0.03 1.77
C VAL A 28 -3.43 0.50 3.03
N ARG A 29 -2.69 0.97 4.03
CA ARG A 29 -3.27 1.45 5.29
C ARG A 29 -4.29 2.59 5.09
N PRO A 30 -4.03 3.63 4.27
CA PRO A 30 -5.03 4.65 3.98
C PRO A 30 -6.29 4.11 3.32
N VAL A 31 -6.18 3.14 2.40
CA VAL A 31 -7.33 2.52 1.74
C VAL A 31 -8.23 1.84 2.77
N VAL A 32 -7.66 1.04 3.68
CA VAL A 32 -8.41 0.37 4.74
C VAL A 32 -9.03 1.38 5.70
N THR A 33 -8.27 2.38 6.12
CA THR A 33 -8.73 3.40 7.08
C THR A 33 -9.90 4.21 6.52
N GLU A 34 -9.80 4.64 5.27
CA GLU A 34 -10.86 5.39 4.60
C GLU A 34 -12.07 4.52 4.27
N ALA A 35 -11.89 3.22 4.00
CA ALA A 35 -13.00 2.29 3.83
C ALA A 35 -13.79 2.11 5.14
N MET A 36 -13.10 1.96 6.27
CA MET A 36 -13.73 1.89 7.59
C MET A 36 -14.46 3.18 7.92
N ARG A 37 -13.84 4.34 7.66
CA ARG A 37 -14.44 5.66 7.87
C ARG A 37 -15.69 5.87 7.01
N ALA A 38 -15.62 5.51 5.73
CA ALA A 38 -16.73 5.58 4.79
C ALA A 38 -17.91 4.69 5.24
N ASN A 39 -17.61 3.47 5.68
CA ASN A 39 -18.62 2.53 6.18
C ASN A 39 -19.28 3.05 7.45
N ALA A 40 -18.49 3.53 8.42
CA ALA A 40 -19.01 4.11 9.67
C ALA A 40 -19.89 5.34 9.44
N ALA A 41 -19.58 6.14 8.42
CA ALA A 41 -20.36 7.32 8.05
C ALA A 41 -21.56 6.99 7.13
N GLY A 42 -21.72 5.74 6.69
CA GLY A 42 -22.71 5.38 5.67
C GLY A 42 -22.50 6.09 4.32
N ASN A 43 -21.31 6.65 4.09
CA ASN A 43 -21.01 7.49 2.94
C ASN A 43 -19.71 7.04 2.25
N TRP A 44 -19.86 6.22 1.21
CA TRP A 44 -18.75 5.68 0.44
C TRP A 44 -18.04 6.69 -0.47
N TRP A 45 -18.65 7.86 -0.70
CA TRP A 45 -18.00 8.96 -1.44
C TRP A 45 -17.03 9.76 -0.57
N LEU A 46 -17.13 9.64 0.75
CA LEU A 46 -16.41 10.45 1.73
C LEU A 46 -14.90 10.62 1.43
N PRO A 47 -14.13 9.57 1.06
CA PRO A 47 -12.70 9.71 0.84
C PRO A 47 -12.34 10.53 -0.42
N PHE A 48 -13.29 10.64 -1.34
CA PHE A 48 -13.12 11.29 -2.65
C PHE A 48 -13.69 12.69 -2.70
N LEU A 49 -14.42 13.12 -1.67
CA LEU A 49 -14.99 14.45 -1.55
C LEU A 49 -13.98 15.43 -0.91
N PRO A 50 -14.12 16.74 -1.17
CA PRO A 50 -13.36 17.74 -0.44
C PRO A 50 -13.79 17.73 1.04
N GLN A 51 -12.81 17.83 1.92
CA GLN A 51 -13.01 18.07 3.35
C GLN A 51 -13.36 19.55 3.58
N GLU A 52 -13.79 19.89 4.80
CA GLU A 52 -14.12 21.27 5.18
C GLU A 52 -12.98 22.27 4.92
N SER A 53 -11.73 21.81 5.03
CA SER A 53 -10.54 22.62 4.71
C SER A 53 -10.29 22.81 3.20
N GLY A 54 -11.19 22.34 2.33
CA GLY A 54 -11.03 22.33 0.87
C GLY A 54 -10.04 21.30 0.32
N ARG A 55 -9.39 20.50 1.18
CA ARG A 55 -8.42 19.47 0.79
C ARG A 55 -9.11 18.12 0.58
N TYR A 56 -8.50 17.26 -0.22
CA TYR A 56 -8.96 15.88 -0.38
C TYR A 56 -8.30 14.92 0.62
N GLY A 57 -9.00 13.84 0.93
CA GLY A 57 -8.48 12.74 1.74
C GLY A 57 -7.33 11.98 1.06
N PRO A 58 -6.65 11.08 1.79
CA PRO A 58 -5.42 10.41 1.34
C PRO A 58 -5.53 9.76 -0.05
N LEU A 59 -6.71 9.21 -0.38
CA LEU A 59 -6.99 8.54 -1.66
C LEU A 59 -7.14 9.48 -2.87
N ALA A 60 -7.14 10.79 -2.65
CA ALA A 60 -7.34 11.78 -3.70
C ALA A 60 -6.51 13.07 -3.47
N GLN A 61 -5.58 13.07 -2.51
CA GLN A 61 -4.88 14.27 -2.06
C GLN A 61 -3.83 14.77 -3.06
N ASN A 62 -2.99 13.89 -3.59
CA ASN A 62 -1.84 14.28 -4.40
C ASN A 62 -2.20 14.46 -5.90
N HIS A 63 -1.24 14.93 -6.70
CA HIS A 63 -1.46 15.18 -8.13
C HIS A 63 -1.62 13.88 -8.94
N TRP A 64 -0.92 12.81 -8.57
CA TRP A 64 -1.01 11.49 -9.21
C TRP A 64 -2.41 10.88 -9.11
N TRP A 65 -3.10 11.10 -7.99
CA TRP A 65 -4.45 10.58 -7.72
C TRP A 65 -5.55 11.63 -7.92
N SER A 66 -5.24 12.73 -8.62
CA SER A 66 -6.19 13.83 -8.84
C SER A 66 -7.45 13.39 -9.60
N ALA A 67 -7.35 12.37 -10.47
CA ALA A 67 -8.48 11.78 -11.18
C ALA A 67 -9.51 11.10 -10.24
N MET A 68 -9.11 10.73 -9.02
CA MET A 68 -10.00 10.08 -8.04
C MET A 68 -10.89 11.09 -7.31
N ARG A 69 -10.60 12.39 -7.43
CA ARG A 69 -11.37 13.45 -6.79
C ARG A 69 -12.81 13.48 -7.32
N ALA A 70 -13.73 13.86 -6.46
CA ALA A 70 -15.10 14.19 -6.79
C ALA A 70 -15.46 15.50 -6.07
N ARG A 71 -16.08 16.47 -6.75
CA ARG A 71 -16.55 17.71 -6.09
C ARG A 71 -17.85 17.47 -5.33
N THR A 72 -18.70 16.62 -5.88
CA THR A 72 -19.97 16.18 -5.33
C THR A 72 -20.12 14.67 -5.59
N PRO A 73 -20.99 13.97 -4.85
CA PRO A 73 -21.35 12.59 -5.16
C PRO A 73 -21.81 12.47 -6.62
N GLY A 74 -21.28 11.47 -7.33
CA GLY A 74 -21.61 11.19 -8.73
C GLY A 74 -22.39 9.89 -8.90
N SER A 75 -22.20 9.23 -10.05
CA SER A 75 -22.84 7.95 -10.34
C SER A 75 -22.24 6.78 -9.57
N ALA A 76 -23.05 5.75 -9.28
CA ALA A 76 -22.59 4.51 -8.66
C ALA A 76 -21.43 3.85 -9.43
N ALA A 77 -21.45 3.92 -10.76
CA ALA A 77 -20.34 3.43 -11.59
C ALA A 77 -19.03 4.21 -11.32
N GLY A 78 -19.10 5.53 -11.18
CA GLY A 78 -17.95 6.35 -10.83
C GLY A 78 -17.38 6.03 -9.45
N LEU A 79 -18.24 5.67 -8.49
CA LEU A 79 -17.83 5.21 -7.16
C LEU A 79 -17.15 3.84 -7.24
N ALA A 80 -17.74 2.91 -7.99
CA ALA A 80 -17.23 1.56 -8.18
C ALA A 80 -15.84 1.56 -8.83
N VAL A 81 -15.58 2.42 -9.82
CA VAL A 81 -14.26 2.54 -10.45
C VAL A 81 -13.20 3.00 -9.45
N ARG A 82 -13.51 4.02 -8.62
CA ARG A 82 -12.56 4.55 -7.62
C ARG A 82 -12.20 3.51 -6.57
N TRP A 83 -13.20 2.88 -5.98
CA TRP A 83 -12.98 1.81 -5.00
C TRP A 83 -12.37 0.57 -5.63
N GLY A 84 -12.76 0.23 -6.85
CA GLY A 84 -12.22 -0.89 -7.61
C GLY A 84 -10.73 -0.73 -7.86
N PHE A 85 -10.29 0.45 -8.31
CA PHE A 85 -8.88 0.76 -8.47
C PHE A 85 -8.10 0.60 -7.16
N TRP A 86 -8.55 1.26 -6.07
CA TRP A 86 -7.84 1.23 -4.80
C TRP A 86 -7.80 -0.15 -4.15
N SER A 87 -8.90 -0.90 -4.25
CA SER A 87 -8.99 -2.27 -3.74
C SER A 87 -8.07 -3.19 -4.54
N LEU A 88 -8.11 -3.13 -5.87
CA LEU A 88 -7.26 -3.93 -6.74
C LEU A 88 -5.78 -3.65 -6.49
N MET A 89 -5.37 -2.38 -6.46
CA MET A 89 -3.98 -2.00 -6.20
C MET A 89 -3.52 -2.46 -4.82
N SER A 90 -4.37 -2.34 -3.80
CA SER A 90 -4.04 -2.79 -2.45
C SER A 90 -3.83 -4.31 -2.39
N VAL A 91 -4.70 -5.09 -3.03
CA VAL A 91 -4.56 -6.55 -3.10
C VAL A 91 -3.28 -6.94 -3.82
N LEU A 92 -3.02 -6.35 -5.00
CA LEU A 92 -1.80 -6.63 -5.77
C LEU A 92 -0.54 -6.29 -4.97
N LEU A 93 -0.52 -5.16 -4.27
CA LEU A 93 0.59 -4.78 -3.41
C LEU A 93 0.77 -5.76 -2.26
N VAL A 94 -0.29 -6.15 -1.55
CA VAL A 94 -0.19 -7.13 -0.45
C VAL A 94 0.38 -8.47 -0.95
N VAL A 95 -0.10 -8.97 -2.09
CA VAL A 95 0.38 -10.23 -2.69
C VAL A 95 1.85 -10.12 -3.12
N ALA A 96 2.20 -9.03 -3.81
CA ALA A 96 3.58 -8.79 -4.25
C ALA A 96 4.54 -8.67 -3.06
N MET A 97 4.17 -7.92 -2.03
CA MET A 97 4.97 -7.75 -0.82
C MET A 97 5.11 -9.05 -0.03
N GLY A 98 4.03 -9.84 0.09
CA GLY A 98 4.10 -11.18 0.69
C GLY A 98 5.09 -12.09 -0.05
N SER A 99 5.07 -12.05 -1.39
CA SER A 99 6.00 -12.80 -2.23
C SER A 99 7.45 -12.34 -2.04
N ILE A 100 7.69 -11.02 -1.95
CA ILE A 100 9.02 -10.45 -1.67
C ILE A 100 9.54 -10.94 -0.32
N VAL A 101 8.73 -10.90 0.73
CA VAL A 101 9.13 -11.36 2.08
C VAL A 101 9.47 -12.84 2.06
N VAL A 102 8.65 -13.68 1.43
CA VAL A 102 8.93 -15.13 1.31
C VAL A 102 10.24 -15.39 0.57
N ASN A 103 10.48 -14.70 -0.54
CA ASN A 103 11.72 -14.85 -1.30
C ASN A 103 12.94 -14.31 -0.54
N LEU A 104 12.79 -13.24 0.23
CA LEU A 104 13.83 -12.71 1.09
C LEU A 104 14.22 -13.71 2.18
N VAL A 105 13.24 -14.31 2.86
CA VAL A 105 13.49 -15.34 3.88
C VAL A 105 14.20 -16.55 3.26
N ARG A 106 13.77 -17.01 2.08
CA ARG A 106 14.42 -18.09 1.34
C ARG A 106 15.87 -17.74 0.98
N LEU A 107 16.14 -16.51 0.56
CA LEU A 107 17.48 -16.03 0.24
C LEU A 107 18.38 -16.01 1.48
N LEU A 108 17.88 -15.48 2.60
CA LEU A 108 18.60 -15.45 3.88
C LEU A 108 18.91 -16.85 4.38
N ALA A 109 17.94 -17.77 4.31
CA ALA A 109 18.12 -19.17 4.67
C ALA A 109 19.22 -19.82 3.84
N LYS A 110 19.19 -19.66 2.50
CA LYS A 110 20.24 -20.19 1.60
C LYS A 110 21.62 -19.61 1.89
N GLY A 111 21.71 -18.30 2.19
CA GLY A 111 22.98 -17.66 2.58
C GLY A 111 23.54 -18.17 3.91
N TRP A 112 22.71 -18.81 4.73
CA TRP A 112 23.12 -19.41 6.01
C TRP A 112 23.46 -20.90 5.89
N THR A 113 22.73 -21.65 5.06
CA THR A 113 22.89 -23.11 4.91
C THR A 113 23.80 -23.54 3.76
N GLY A 114 23.92 -22.75 2.69
CA GLY A 114 24.68 -23.12 1.48
C GLY A 114 26.17 -22.76 1.49
N LEU A 115 26.70 -22.28 2.61
CA LEU A 115 28.11 -21.88 2.80
C LEU A 115 28.79 -22.62 3.95
N GLY A 116 28.17 -23.73 4.41
CA GLY A 116 28.72 -24.66 5.38
C GLY A 116 29.32 -25.87 4.70
#